data_AF-A0A562DIP5-F1
#
_entry.id   AF-A0A562DIP5-F1
#
_cell.length_a   1.000
_cell.length_b   1.000
_cell.length_c   1.000
_cell.angle_alpha   90.00
_cell.angle_beta   90.00
_cell.angle_gamma   90.00
#
_symmetry.space_group_name_H-M   'P 1'
#
loop_
_entity.id
_entity.type
_entity.pdbx_description
1 polymer ?
#
loop_
_entity_poly.entity_id
_entity_poly.type
_entity_poly.pdbx_seq_one_letter_code
_entity_poly.pdbx_strand_id
1 'polypeptide(L)'
;MHRTAFLLRPLLLLCLVLGAPALADEPDVDAGRRQLETIATRLERYEHDAELAKAREAVLEIQAAAQALIDGRTPELQSLDARLAELGEVPEGQDEPGDVARERRVLQDQRAAVDAELRQARLAVVEGTQLLERIATLRQQRFFGMLSERTTPPWRPAFWRQLAASAPRDLGRVRKLWHAVVEASREHWKA
;
A
#
# COMPACT_ATOMS: atom_id res chain seq x y z
N MET A 1 -50.09 -31.52 44.46
CA MET A 1 -48.98 -30.61 44.82
C MET A 1 -47.86 -30.83 43.78
N HIS A 2 -47.32 -29.75 43.21
CA HIS A 2 -46.12 -29.64 42.33
C HIS A 2 -46.25 -30.28 40.92
N ARG A 3 -46.56 -29.54 39.84
CA ARG A 3 -45.82 -28.48 39.08
C ARG A 3 -44.69 -29.01 38.18
N THR A 4 -44.63 -28.45 36.96
CA THR A 4 -43.54 -28.42 35.93
C THR A 4 -43.60 -29.53 34.88
N ALA A 5 -43.38 -29.31 33.58
CA ALA A 5 -43.29 -28.10 32.76
C ALA A 5 -43.51 -28.52 31.29
N PHE A 6 -44.58 -27.98 30.70
CA PHE A 6 -44.64 -27.66 29.27
C PHE A 6 -43.40 -26.83 28.93
N LEU A 7 -42.68 -27.11 27.84
CA LEU A 7 -41.86 -26.16 27.07
C LEU A 7 -41.05 -26.93 26.00
N LEU A 8 -41.73 -27.37 24.94
CA LEU A 8 -41.09 -27.83 23.70
C LEU A 8 -41.62 -26.97 22.53
N ARG A 9 -41.32 -25.68 22.65
CA ARG A 9 -41.48 -24.57 21.69
C ARG A 9 -41.18 -23.30 22.50
N PRO A 10 -39.96 -22.75 22.45
CA PRO A 10 -39.56 -21.91 21.31
C PRO A 10 -38.03 -21.91 21.05
N LEU A 11 -37.56 -22.58 20.01
CA LEU A 11 -36.17 -22.42 19.51
C LEU A 11 -36.17 -21.95 18.05
N LEU A 12 -37.17 -21.16 17.69
CA LEU A 12 -37.42 -20.73 16.31
C LEU A 12 -37.91 -19.29 16.32
N LEU A 13 -37.18 -18.41 17.02
CA LEU A 13 -37.41 -16.95 17.05
C LEU A 13 -36.16 -16.20 17.58
N LEU A 14 -34.96 -16.70 17.28
CA LEU A 14 -33.69 -16.03 17.60
C LEU A 14 -32.74 -15.99 16.37
N CYS A 15 -33.30 -15.84 15.18
CA CYS A 15 -32.51 -15.63 13.95
C CYS A 15 -32.94 -14.36 13.18
N LEU A 16 -33.65 -13.43 13.84
CA LEU A 16 -34.24 -12.27 13.17
C LEU A 16 -33.80 -10.93 13.80
N VAL A 17 -32.54 -10.85 14.22
CA VAL A 17 -31.86 -9.59 14.58
C VAL A 17 -30.38 -9.69 14.22
N LEU A 18 -30.03 -9.86 12.94
CA LEU A 18 -28.66 -9.62 12.49
C LEU A 18 -28.65 -9.23 11.01
N GLY A 19 -29.45 -8.20 10.68
CA GLY A 19 -29.51 -7.58 9.37
C GLY A 19 -29.29 -6.07 9.45
N ALA A 20 -28.44 -5.61 10.35
CA ALA A 20 -27.88 -4.27 10.23
C ALA A 20 -26.74 -4.38 9.20
N PRO A 21 -26.78 -3.66 8.06
CA PRO A 21 -25.55 -3.49 7.31
C PRO A 21 -24.61 -2.80 8.28
N ALA A 22 -23.53 -3.50 8.64
CA ALA A 22 -22.38 -2.80 9.13
C ALA A 22 -22.05 -1.78 8.03
N LEU A 23 -22.29 -0.50 8.30
CA LEU A 23 -21.52 0.56 7.67
C LEU A 23 -20.10 0.30 8.13
N ALA A 24 -19.46 -0.66 7.47
CA ALA A 24 -18.02 -0.79 7.50
C ALA A 24 -17.52 0.59 7.07
N ASP A 25 -16.64 1.14 7.88
CA ASP A 25 -15.86 2.31 7.55
C ASP A 25 -15.05 1.91 6.31
N GLU A 26 -15.65 2.07 5.12
CA GLU A 26 -14.96 1.77 3.88
C GLU A 26 -13.78 2.72 3.83
N PRO A 27 -12.55 2.21 3.60
CA PRO A 27 -11.38 3.06 3.57
C PRO A 27 -11.63 4.18 2.54
N ASP A 28 -11.75 5.42 3.04
CA ASP A 28 -12.02 6.60 2.22
C ASP A 28 -10.80 6.87 1.33
N VAL A 29 -10.83 6.31 0.12
CA VAL A 29 -9.78 6.48 -0.88
C VAL A 29 -9.61 7.95 -1.24
N ASP A 30 -10.68 8.75 -1.24
CA ASP A 30 -10.58 10.17 -1.54
C ASP A 30 -9.83 10.92 -0.43
N ALA A 31 -10.06 10.57 0.83
CA ALA A 31 -9.24 11.09 1.94
C ALA A 31 -7.77 10.68 1.78
N GLY A 32 -7.51 9.41 1.45
CA GLY A 32 -6.16 8.92 1.17
C GLY A 32 -5.48 9.72 0.06
N ARG A 33 -6.16 9.95 -1.07
CA ARG A 33 -5.62 10.74 -2.19
C ARG A 33 -5.37 12.21 -1.81
N ARG A 34 -6.29 12.85 -1.06
CA ARG A 34 -6.05 14.20 -0.53
C ARG A 34 -4.82 14.26 0.38
N GLN A 35 -4.57 13.20 1.15
CA GLN A 35 -3.39 13.09 1.98
C GLN A 35 -2.12 12.89 1.14
N LEU A 36 -2.16 12.07 0.08
CA LEU A 36 -1.04 11.95 -0.87
C LEU A 36 -0.68 13.31 -1.47
N GLU A 37 -1.67 14.08 -1.93
CA GLU A 37 -1.45 15.42 -2.49
C GLU A 37 -0.87 16.38 -1.45
N THR A 38 -1.35 16.31 -0.21
CA THR A 38 -0.83 17.11 0.90
C THR A 38 0.65 16.78 1.19
N ILE A 39 1.01 15.50 1.19
CA ILE A 39 2.39 15.05 1.37
C ILE A 39 3.24 15.54 0.18
N ALA A 40 2.76 15.36 -1.06
CA ALA A 40 3.45 15.78 -2.27
C ALA A 40 3.76 17.29 -2.26
N THR A 41 2.79 18.13 -1.93
CA THR A 41 2.96 19.60 -1.87
C THR A 41 3.91 20.05 -0.75
N ARG A 42 3.99 19.29 0.36
CA ARG A 42 4.87 19.61 1.49
C ARG A 42 6.25 18.98 1.39
N LEU A 43 6.44 18.04 0.47
CA LEU A 43 7.61 17.18 0.40
C LEU A 43 8.94 17.96 0.35
N GLU A 44 8.97 19.04 -0.42
CA GLU A 44 10.16 19.90 -0.58
C GLU A 44 10.48 20.73 0.66
N ARG A 45 9.51 20.95 1.55
CA ARG A 45 9.68 21.75 2.79
C ARG A 45 10.15 20.93 3.98
N TYR A 46 10.24 19.61 3.85
CA TYR A 46 10.69 18.75 4.94
C TYR A 46 12.20 18.89 5.12
N GLU A 47 12.69 19.45 6.22
CA GLU A 47 14.14 19.59 6.42
C GLU A 47 14.82 18.31 6.93
N HIS A 48 14.08 17.45 7.65
CA HIS A 48 14.64 16.33 8.40
C HIS A 48 14.29 14.96 7.77
N ASP A 49 15.21 13.98 7.83
CA ASP A 49 14.97 12.60 7.33
C ASP A 49 13.81 11.92 8.07
N ALA A 50 13.60 12.25 9.34
CA ALA A 50 12.47 11.73 10.12
C ALA A 50 11.11 12.10 9.52
N GLU A 51 10.98 13.30 8.94
CA GLU A 51 9.73 13.74 8.29
C GLU A 51 9.52 13.01 6.97
N LEU A 52 10.59 12.76 6.20
CA LEU A 52 10.54 11.93 5.00
C LEU A 52 10.20 10.46 5.30
N ALA A 53 10.69 9.93 6.43
CA ALA A 53 10.36 8.58 6.88
C ALA A 53 8.87 8.44 7.24
N LYS A 54 8.32 9.41 7.99
CA LYS A 54 6.88 9.47 8.30
C LYS A 54 6.02 9.62 7.05
N ALA A 55 6.43 10.49 6.12
CA ALA A 55 5.75 10.66 4.83
C ALA A 55 5.72 9.34 4.05
N ARG A 56 6.85 8.62 4.01
CA ARG A 56 6.91 7.29 3.37
C ARG A 56 5.95 6.29 4.01
N GLU A 57 5.91 6.24 5.33
CA GLU A 57 5.01 5.33 6.07
C GLU A 57 3.53 5.64 5.76
N ALA A 58 3.14 6.91 5.84
CA ALA A 58 1.78 7.34 5.50
C ALA A 58 1.39 6.98 4.05
N VAL A 59 2.31 7.14 3.09
CA VAL A 59 2.06 6.75 1.69
C VAL A 59 1.85 5.24 1.57
N LEU A 60 2.64 4.42 2.27
CA LEU A 60 2.50 2.96 2.26
C LEU A 60 1.18 2.51 2.86
N GLU A 61 0.73 3.14 3.95
CA GLU A 61 -0.58 2.87 4.56
C GLU A 61 -1.72 3.16 3.57
N ILE A 62 -1.67 4.31 2.87
CA ILE A 62 -2.67 4.66 1.87
C ILE A 62 -2.67 3.68 0.70
N GLN A 63 -1.49 3.26 0.22
CA GLN A 63 -1.39 2.24 -0.84
C GLN A 63 -1.97 0.89 -0.40
N ALA A 64 -1.70 0.48 0.85
CA ALA A 64 -2.24 -0.76 1.39
C ALA A 64 -3.78 -0.71 1.48
N ALA A 65 -4.35 0.40 1.95
CA ALA A 65 -5.79 0.61 1.99
C ALA A 65 -6.42 0.60 0.59
N ALA A 66 -5.80 1.29 -0.37
CA ALA A 66 -6.26 1.31 -1.76
C ALA A 66 -6.20 -0.09 -2.41
N GLN A 67 -5.14 -0.86 -2.15
CA GLN A 67 -5.02 -2.22 -2.65
C GLN A 67 -6.08 -3.15 -2.03
N ALA A 68 -6.34 -3.02 -0.73
CA ALA A 68 -7.40 -3.78 -0.07
C ALA A 68 -8.78 -3.48 -0.67
N LEU A 69 -9.07 -2.22 -1.02
CA LEU A 69 -10.31 -1.87 -1.72
C LEU A 69 -10.36 -2.50 -3.10
N ILE A 70 -9.27 -2.46 -3.87
CA ILE A 70 -9.20 -3.10 -5.19
C ILE A 70 -9.50 -4.59 -5.08
N ASP A 71 -8.87 -5.27 -4.13
CA ASP A 71 -9.04 -6.71 -3.92
C ASP A 71 -10.47 -7.06 -3.46
N GLY A 72 -11.09 -6.20 -2.66
CA GLY A 72 -12.47 -6.38 -2.17
C GLY A 72 -13.55 -6.09 -3.20
N ARG A 73 -13.38 -5.06 -4.04
CA ARG A 73 -14.41 -4.60 -4.99
C ARG A 73 -14.29 -5.23 -6.39
N THR A 74 -13.14 -5.78 -6.75
CA THR A 74 -12.96 -6.44 -8.06
C THR A 74 -13.90 -7.63 -8.28
N PRO A 75 -14.13 -8.54 -7.31
CA PRO A 75 -15.10 -9.63 -7.46
C PRO A 75 -16.54 -9.13 -7.60
N GLU A 76 -16.90 -8.04 -6.93
CA GLU A 76 -18.23 -7.42 -7.04
C GLU A 76 -18.47 -6.90 -8.46
N LEU A 77 -17.48 -6.20 -9.04
CA LEU A 77 -17.54 -5.73 -10.43
C LEU A 77 -17.72 -6.91 -11.40
N GLN A 78 -16.97 -8.01 -11.21
CA GLN A 78 -17.09 -9.21 -12.03
C GLN A 78 -18.47 -9.88 -11.92
N SER A 79 -19.06 -9.89 -10.72
CA SER A 79 -20.42 -10.40 -10.49
C SER A 79 -21.47 -9.53 -11.21
N LEU A 80 -21.34 -8.21 -11.16
CA LEU A 80 -22.22 -7.28 -11.89
C LEU A 80 -22.09 -7.44 -13.41
N ASP A 81 -20.85 -7.60 -13.91
CA ASP A 81 -20.58 -7.89 -15.32
C ASP A 81 -21.24 -9.21 -15.76
N ALA A 82 -21.14 -10.26 -14.95
CA ALA A 82 -21.76 -11.55 -15.25
C ALA A 82 -23.29 -11.46 -15.31
N ARG A 83 -23.93 -10.76 -14.36
CA ARG A 83 -25.39 -10.54 -14.36
C ARG A 83 -25.85 -9.75 -15.57
N LEU A 84 -25.10 -8.72 -15.96
CA LEU A 84 -25.37 -7.97 -17.19
C LEU A 84 -25.23 -8.84 -18.44
N ALA A 85 -24.28 -9.78 -18.45
CA ALA A 85 -24.13 -10.74 -19.54
C ALA A 85 -25.26 -11.78 -19.58
N GLU A 86 -25.79 -12.21 -18.43
CA GLU A 86 -26.95 -13.11 -18.33
C GLU A 86 -28.23 -12.48 -18.91
N LEU A 87 -28.39 -11.15 -18.82
CA LEU A 87 -29.48 -10.42 -19.46
C LEU A 87 -29.35 -10.35 -21.00
N GLY A 88 -28.20 -10.74 -21.56
CA GLY A 88 -27.94 -10.72 -23.01
C GLY A 88 -27.83 -9.31 -23.60
N GLU A 89 -27.52 -9.24 -24.89
CA GLU A 89 -27.53 -7.98 -25.65
C GLU A 89 -28.96 -7.56 -25.98
N VAL A 90 -29.20 -6.25 -26.06
CA VAL A 90 -30.52 -5.72 -26.47
C VAL A 90 -30.81 -6.22 -27.90
N PRO A 91 -31.95 -6.88 -28.15
CA PRO A 91 -32.26 -7.40 -29.48
C PRO A 91 -32.29 -6.28 -30.52
N GLU A 92 -31.49 -6.38 -31.59
CA GLU A 92 -31.52 -5.39 -32.67
C GLU A 92 -32.90 -5.34 -33.32
N GLY A 93 -33.56 -4.17 -33.26
CA GLY A 93 -34.84 -3.92 -33.92
C GLY A 93 -36.10 -4.37 -33.16
N GLN A 94 -36.00 -4.79 -31.89
CA GLN A 94 -37.16 -5.06 -31.03
C GLN A 94 -37.03 -4.31 -29.69
N ASP A 95 -38.14 -3.76 -29.20
CA ASP A 95 -38.18 -3.11 -27.89
C ASP A 95 -38.01 -4.15 -26.77
N GLU A 96 -37.03 -3.93 -25.90
CA GLU A 96 -36.83 -4.72 -24.68
C GLU A 96 -38.05 -4.52 -23.74
N PRO A 97 -38.55 -5.59 -23.08
CA PRO A 97 -39.59 -5.45 -22.07
C PRO A 97 -39.20 -4.40 -21.01
N GLY A 98 -40.13 -3.50 -20.67
CA GLY A 98 -39.82 -2.33 -19.84
C GLY A 98 -39.36 -2.65 -18.41
N ASP A 99 -39.57 -3.87 -17.93
CA ASP A 99 -39.01 -4.42 -16.69
C ASP A 99 -37.54 -4.81 -16.84
N VAL A 100 -37.18 -5.54 -17.92
CA VAL A 100 -35.80 -5.91 -18.23
C VAL A 100 -34.95 -4.67 -18.50
N ALA A 101 -35.48 -3.69 -19.24
CA ALA A 101 -34.79 -2.42 -19.49
C ALA A 101 -34.51 -1.63 -18.19
N ARG A 102 -35.42 -1.69 -17.21
CA ARG A 102 -35.19 -1.08 -15.89
C ARG A 102 -34.13 -1.83 -15.09
N GLU A 103 -34.19 -3.16 -15.07
CA GLU A 103 -33.21 -3.98 -14.35
C GLU A 103 -31.81 -3.79 -14.91
N ARG A 104 -31.66 -3.77 -16.25
CA ARG A 104 -30.40 -3.47 -16.93
C ARG A 104 -29.82 -2.12 -16.50
N ARG A 105 -30.64 -1.07 -16.46
CA ARG A 105 -30.20 0.27 -16.01
C ARG A 105 -29.70 0.25 -14.57
N VAL A 106 -30.45 -0.37 -13.66
CA VAL A 106 -30.05 -0.48 -12.24
C VAL A 106 -28.71 -1.19 -12.09
N LEU A 107 -28.49 -2.30 -12.81
CA LEU A 107 -27.22 -3.02 -12.78
C LEU A 107 -26.07 -2.22 -13.40
N GLN A 108 -26.33 -1.48 -14.48
CA GLN A 108 -25.33 -0.59 -15.09
C GLN A 108 -24.91 0.55 -14.14
N ASP A 109 -25.86 1.15 -13.43
CA ASP A 109 -25.58 2.21 -12.47
C ASP A 109 -24.74 1.69 -11.29
N GLN A 110 -25.08 0.51 -10.76
CA GLN A 110 -24.28 -0.16 -9.70
C GLN A 110 -22.87 -0.47 -10.18
N ARG A 111 -22.72 -1.04 -11.38
CA ARG A 111 -21.43 -1.35 -11.99
C ARG A 111 -20.59 -0.08 -12.15
N ALA A 112 -21.20 1.01 -12.64
CA ALA A 112 -20.52 2.27 -12.86
C ALA A 112 -19.99 2.87 -11.55
N ALA A 113 -20.74 2.75 -10.45
CA ALA A 113 -20.31 3.19 -9.13
C ALA A 113 -19.08 2.40 -8.64
N VAL A 114 -19.13 1.06 -8.66
CA VAL A 114 -18.02 0.19 -8.23
C VAL A 114 -16.77 0.42 -9.09
N ASP A 115 -16.94 0.56 -10.39
CA ASP A 115 -15.85 0.83 -11.33
C ASP A 115 -15.24 2.23 -11.11
N ALA A 116 -16.04 3.23 -10.74
CA ALA A 116 -15.53 4.53 -10.35
C ALA A 116 -14.64 4.45 -9.09
N GLU A 117 -15.09 3.75 -8.05
CA GLU A 117 -14.30 3.52 -6.82
C GLU A 117 -12.97 2.78 -7.12
N LEU A 118 -13.03 1.72 -7.93
CA LEU A 118 -11.85 0.97 -8.36
C LEU A 118 -10.84 1.84 -9.12
N ARG A 119 -11.31 2.75 -9.98
CA ARG A 119 -10.42 3.70 -10.67
C ARG A 119 -9.74 4.65 -9.70
N GLN A 120 -10.46 5.17 -8.70
CA GLN A 120 -9.87 6.03 -7.67
C GLN A 120 -8.78 5.30 -6.89
N ALA A 121 -9.05 4.06 -6.46
CA ALA A 121 -8.08 3.28 -5.71
C ALA A 121 -6.83 2.94 -6.52
N ARG A 122 -7.00 2.54 -7.79
CA ARG A 122 -5.87 2.29 -8.70
C ARG A 122 -5.03 3.53 -8.91
N LEU A 123 -5.67 4.70 -9.05
CA LEU A 123 -4.96 5.96 -9.16
C LEU A 123 -4.18 6.28 -7.88
N ALA A 124 -4.76 6.08 -6.70
CA ALA A 124 -4.07 6.26 -5.42
C ALA A 124 -2.81 5.37 -5.30
N VAL A 125 -2.87 4.12 -5.79
CA VAL A 125 -1.69 3.22 -5.82
C VAL A 125 -0.58 3.79 -6.71
N VAL A 126 -0.92 4.31 -7.88
CA VAL A 126 0.05 4.91 -8.82
C VAL A 126 0.64 6.19 -8.24
N GLU A 127 -0.18 7.10 -7.72
CA GLU A 127 0.24 8.34 -7.07
C GLU A 127 1.16 8.06 -5.88
N GLY A 128 0.81 7.06 -5.07
CA GLY A 128 1.65 6.60 -3.95
C GLY A 128 3.02 6.11 -4.43
N THR A 129 3.08 5.32 -5.49
CA THR A 129 4.35 4.80 -6.04
C THR A 129 5.26 5.94 -6.51
N GLN A 130 4.71 6.89 -7.27
CA GLN A 130 5.45 8.06 -7.73
C GLN A 130 5.97 8.90 -6.56
N LEU A 131 5.17 9.06 -5.50
CA LEU A 131 5.56 9.82 -4.33
C LEU A 131 6.67 9.11 -3.52
N LEU A 132 6.62 7.79 -3.41
CA LEU A 132 7.69 6.99 -2.78
C LEU A 132 9.03 7.14 -3.52
N GLU A 133 9.01 7.16 -4.85
CA GLU A 133 10.22 7.39 -5.67
C GLU A 133 10.80 8.80 -5.43
N ARG A 134 9.94 9.82 -5.34
CA ARG A 134 10.37 11.19 -5.03
C ARG A 134 10.97 11.28 -3.62
N ILE A 135 10.35 10.63 -2.63
CA ILE A 135 10.88 10.54 -1.26
C ILE A 135 12.27 9.87 -1.28
N ALA A 136 12.42 8.74 -1.95
CA ALA A 136 13.71 8.03 -2.05
C ALA A 136 14.80 8.91 -2.68
N THR A 137 14.46 9.63 -3.74
CA THR A 137 15.36 10.56 -4.43
C THR A 137 15.83 11.68 -3.49
N LEU A 138 14.92 12.30 -2.73
CA LEU A 138 15.29 13.36 -1.78
C LEU A 138 16.19 12.87 -0.66
N ARG A 139 15.92 11.66 -0.12
CA ARG A 139 16.78 11.05 0.91
C ARG A 139 18.18 10.80 0.37
N GLN A 140 18.29 10.29 -0.86
CA GLN A 140 19.57 10.07 -1.53
C GLN A 140 20.32 11.39 -1.74
N GLN A 141 19.65 12.45 -2.23
CA GLN A 141 20.26 13.77 -2.41
C GLN A 141 20.79 14.35 -1.09
N ARG A 142 20.04 14.22 0.00
CA ARG A 142 20.47 14.67 1.34
C ARG A 142 21.66 13.90 1.85
N PHE A 143 21.67 12.59 1.64
CA PHE A 143 22.82 11.77 2.00
C PHE A 143 24.09 12.24 1.28
N PHE A 144 23.99 12.52 -0.03
CA PHE A 144 25.11 13.08 -0.79
C PHE A 144 25.52 14.48 -0.33
N GLY A 145 24.55 15.35 0.00
CA GLY A 145 24.81 16.67 0.57
C GLY A 145 25.61 16.59 1.88
N MET A 146 25.12 15.81 2.85
CA MET A 146 25.81 15.59 4.13
C MET A 146 27.20 14.98 3.97
N LEU A 147 27.36 14.03 3.04
CA LEU A 147 28.67 13.42 2.75
C LEU A 147 29.62 14.45 2.13
N SER A 148 29.13 15.32 1.24
CA SER A 148 29.93 16.35 0.57
C SER A 148 30.41 17.45 1.53
N GLU A 149 29.58 17.86 2.49
CA GLU A 149 29.94 18.87 3.49
C GLU A 149 30.97 18.37 4.49
N ARG A 150 30.90 17.09 4.86
CA ARG A 150 31.75 16.51 5.91
C ARG A 150 33.04 15.86 5.40
N THR A 151 33.15 15.61 4.10
CA THR A 151 34.31 14.89 3.54
C THR A 151 35.29 15.86 2.90
N THR A 152 36.56 15.80 3.30
CA THR A 152 37.62 16.55 2.61
C THR A 152 37.67 16.05 1.15
N PRO A 153 37.55 16.94 0.15
CA PRO A 153 37.47 16.49 -1.22
C PRO A 153 38.70 15.69 -1.66
N PRO A 154 38.53 14.59 -2.43
CA PRO A 154 39.61 13.69 -2.80
C PRO A 154 40.67 14.33 -3.71
N TRP A 155 40.38 15.48 -4.33
CA TRP A 155 41.34 16.26 -5.11
C TRP A 155 42.24 17.16 -4.24
N ARG A 156 41.98 17.31 -2.94
CA ARG A 156 42.83 18.12 -2.05
C ARG A 156 44.00 17.27 -1.54
N PRO A 157 45.26 17.74 -1.62
CA PRO A 157 46.42 17.00 -1.11
C PRO A 157 46.33 16.66 0.39
N ALA A 158 45.59 17.45 1.17
CA ALA A 158 45.37 17.21 2.60
C ALA A 158 44.62 15.89 2.88
N PHE A 159 43.68 15.50 2.00
CA PHE A 159 42.94 14.24 2.11
C PHE A 159 43.91 13.04 2.07
N TRP A 160 44.76 12.98 1.05
CA TRP A 160 45.72 11.89 0.88
C TRP A 160 46.76 11.84 1.99
N ARG A 161 47.19 12.99 2.52
CA ARG A 161 48.09 13.03 3.68
C ARG A 161 47.44 12.44 4.93
N GLN A 162 46.19 12.78 5.20
CA GLN A 162 45.45 12.25 6.35
C GLN A 162 45.19 10.75 6.20
N LEU A 163 44.84 10.29 4.99
CA LEU A 163 44.67 8.87 4.67
C LEU A 163 45.98 8.09 4.84
N ALA A 164 47.10 8.62 4.35
CA ALA A 164 48.42 8.00 4.51
C ALA A 164 48.83 7.93 5.99
N ALA A 165 48.48 8.93 6.80
CA ALA A 165 48.75 8.95 8.23
C ALA A 165 47.94 7.91 9.03
N SER A 166 46.71 7.60 8.62
CA SER A 166 45.87 6.58 9.27
C SER A 166 46.09 5.15 8.74
N ALA A 167 46.61 5.00 7.53
CA ALA A 167 46.81 3.72 6.84
C ALA A 167 47.50 2.61 7.67
N PRO A 168 48.59 2.85 8.44
CA PRO A 168 49.27 1.78 9.17
C PRO A 168 48.38 1.11 10.22
N ARG A 169 47.53 1.91 10.89
CA ARG A 169 46.62 1.42 11.93
C ARG A 169 45.48 0.60 11.32
N ASP A 170 44.94 1.08 10.20
CA ASP A 170 43.77 0.48 9.57
C ASP A 170 44.14 -0.81 8.80
N LEU A 171 45.30 -0.85 8.15
CA LEU A 171 45.85 -2.07 7.53
C LEU A 171 46.04 -3.20 8.56
N GLY A 172 46.47 -2.86 9.78
CA GLY A 172 46.59 -3.82 10.87
C GLY A 172 45.24 -4.44 11.26
N ARG A 173 44.15 -3.67 11.24
CA ARG A 173 42.80 -4.14 11.54
C ARG A 173 42.21 -4.96 10.40
N VAL A 174 42.37 -4.51 9.15
CA VAL A 174 41.91 -5.25 7.96
C VAL A 174 42.59 -6.60 7.86
N ARG A 175 43.92 -6.66 8.12
CA ARG A 175 44.65 -7.93 8.13
C ARG A 175 44.11 -8.90 9.19
N LYS A 176 43.79 -8.42 10.40
CA LYS A 176 43.19 -9.25 11.46
C LYS A 176 41.82 -9.78 11.06
N LEU A 177 40.96 -8.91 10.51
CA LEU A 177 39.65 -9.30 9.98
C LEU A 177 39.78 -10.34 8.86
N TRP A 178 40.71 -10.14 7.93
CA TRP A 178 40.98 -11.08 6.86
C TRP A 178 41.40 -12.45 7.40
N HIS A 179 42.32 -12.49 8.36
CA HIS A 179 42.71 -13.75 9.01
C HIS A 179 41.52 -14.44 9.68
N ALA A 180 40.70 -13.69 10.43
CA ALA A 180 39.51 -14.23 11.07
C ALA A 180 38.50 -14.80 10.07
N VAL A 181 38.28 -14.12 8.93
CA VAL A 181 37.39 -14.61 7.85
C VAL A 181 37.94 -15.86 7.19
N VAL A 182 39.25 -15.90 6.90
CA VAL A 182 39.91 -17.07 6.30
C VAL A 182 39.83 -18.27 7.25
N GLU A 183 40.02 -18.05 8.55
CA GLU A 183 39.97 -19.09 9.57
C GLU A 183 38.55 -19.64 9.75
N ALA A 184 37.55 -18.75 9.89
CA ALA A 184 36.14 -19.14 9.97
C ALA A 184 35.66 -19.88 8.70
N SER A 185 36.12 -19.46 7.51
CA SER A 185 35.82 -20.16 6.27
C SER A 185 36.43 -21.56 6.27
N ARG A 186 37.71 -21.71 6.66
CA ARG A 186 38.36 -23.04 6.74
C ARG A 186 37.72 -23.98 7.74
N GLU A 187 37.18 -23.48 8.85
CA GLU A 187 36.44 -24.28 9.82
C GLU A 187 35.10 -24.77 9.25
N HIS A 188 34.37 -23.90 8.52
CA HIS A 188 33.09 -24.25 7.90
C HIS A 188 33.22 -25.32 6.80
N TRP A 189 34.33 -25.34 6.05
CA TRP A 189 34.57 -26.33 4.99
C TRP A 189 35.17 -27.66 5.50
N LYS A 190 35.42 -27.81 6.81
CA LYS A 190 35.94 -29.03 7.44
C LYS A 190 34.88 -29.80 8.25
N ALA A 191 33.68 -29.24 8.42
CA ALA A 191 32.51 -29.89 9.01
C ALA A 191 31.64 -30.50 7.90
#